data_AF-A0AAN6GQU7-F1
#
_entry.id   AF-A0AAN6GQU7-F1
#
_cell.length_a   1.000
_cell.length_b   1.000
_cell.length_c   1.000
_cell.angle_alpha   90.00
_cell.angle_beta   90.00
_cell.angle_gamma   90.00
#
_symmetry.space_group_name_H-M   'P 1'
#
loop_
_entity.id
_entity.type
_entity.pdbx_description
1 polymer ?
#
loop_
_entity_poly.entity_id
_entity_poly.type
_entity_poly.pdbx_seq_one_letter_code
_entity_poly.pdbx_strand_id
1 'polypeptide(L)'
;MPAKRNPHPVTPDGHYFLWNGWQLWRCTDPNLKAADRESYTAELMSARRAVSAANKLTSPADKKDALAHARARVQKAKEALGERGEPWWDASQKGAEVVDRKHVKNTQYAAWAEGLLESGTQNSIRRPKRKCREHEAESAPEPGGSSQRTEETHIPKDRHSKRTRH
;
A
#
# COMPACT_ATOMS: atom_id res chain seq x y z
N MET A 1 -0.72 -18.00 31.47
CA MET A 1 -1.08 -17.02 30.42
C MET A 1 -0.80 -17.66 29.06
N PRO A 2 -1.78 -17.91 28.18
CA PRO A 2 -1.47 -18.43 26.86
C PRO A 2 -0.62 -17.39 26.10
N ALA A 3 0.52 -17.83 25.54
CA ALA A 3 1.39 -16.98 24.73
C ALA A 3 0.56 -16.38 23.58
N LYS A 4 0.67 -15.06 23.38
CA LYS A 4 0.01 -14.37 22.27
C LYS A 4 0.46 -15.03 20.97
N ARG A 5 -0.41 -15.81 20.31
CA ARG A 5 -0.15 -16.31 18.96
C ARG A 5 0.01 -15.08 18.08
N ASN A 6 1.22 -14.84 17.59
CA ASN A 6 1.43 -13.80 16.59
C ASN A 6 0.60 -14.22 15.37
N PRO A 7 -0.40 -13.42 14.95
CA PRO A 7 -1.34 -13.85 13.90
C PRO A 7 -0.68 -13.99 12.53
N HIS A 8 0.58 -13.54 12.41
CA HIS A 8 1.35 -13.51 11.18
C HIS A 8 2.69 -14.23 11.36
N PRO A 9 3.05 -15.13 10.43
CA PRO A 9 4.39 -15.70 10.36
C PRO A 9 5.45 -14.61 10.18
N VAL A 10 6.58 -14.76 10.86
CA VAL A 10 7.74 -13.86 10.79
C VAL A 10 8.83 -14.56 9.99
N THR A 11 9.54 -13.80 9.14
CA THR A 11 10.64 -14.33 8.33
C THR A 11 11.76 -14.89 9.23
N PRO A 12 12.58 -15.85 8.74
CA PRO A 12 13.60 -16.51 9.57
C PRO A 12 14.65 -15.55 10.17
N ASP A 13 14.89 -14.43 9.51
CA ASP A 13 15.77 -13.34 9.94
C ASP A 13 15.10 -12.33 10.89
N GLY A 14 13.78 -12.40 11.06
CA GLY A 14 13.04 -11.51 11.96
C GLY A 14 12.73 -10.12 11.40
N HIS A 15 13.21 -9.79 10.20
CA HIS A 15 13.07 -8.44 9.62
C HIS A 15 11.65 -8.12 9.13
N TYR A 16 10.89 -9.14 8.69
CA TYR A 16 9.57 -8.97 8.12
C TYR A 16 8.54 -9.95 8.72
N PHE A 17 7.28 -9.58 8.64
CA PHE A 17 6.15 -10.49 8.87
C PHE A 17 5.22 -10.54 7.67
N LEU A 18 4.56 -11.69 7.49
CA LEU A 18 3.67 -11.96 6.36
C LEU A 18 2.22 -11.60 6.71
N TRP A 19 1.79 -10.43 6.23
CA TRP A 19 0.42 -9.96 6.36
C TRP A 19 -0.49 -10.56 5.28
N ASN A 20 -1.68 -11.00 5.69
CA ASN A 20 -2.70 -11.64 4.84
C ASN A 20 -2.20 -12.84 4.00
N GLY A 21 -1.04 -13.43 4.32
CA GLY A 21 -0.45 -14.55 3.60
C GLY A 21 0.26 -14.20 2.28
N TRP A 22 0.42 -12.92 1.95
CA TRP A 22 1.05 -12.53 0.68
C TRP A 22 1.88 -11.25 0.73
N GLN A 23 1.63 -10.35 1.69
CA GLN A 23 2.30 -9.06 1.76
C GLN A 23 3.35 -9.04 2.88
N LEU A 24 4.59 -8.67 2.57
CA LEU A 24 5.60 -8.46 3.60
C LEU A 24 5.48 -7.07 4.21
N TRP A 25 5.61 -7.02 5.53
CA TRP A 25 5.67 -5.79 6.31
C TRP A 25 6.89 -5.85 7.22
N ARG A 26 7.63 -4.75 7.29
CA ARG A 26 8.79 -4.68 8.17
C ARG A 26 8.37 -4.73 9.64
N CYS A 27 9.13 -5.46 10.44
CA CYS A 27 8.99 -5.49 11.88
C CYS A 27 9.50 -4.20 12.53
N THR A 28 8.94 -3.87 13.70
CA THR A 28 9.48 -2.84 14.60
C THR A 28 10.92 -3.20 14.99
N ASP A 29 11.79 -2.21 15.10
CA ASP A 29 13.17 -2.40 15.52
C ASP A 29 13.21 -3.00 16.96
N PRO A 30 13.73 -4.23 17.13
CA PRO A 30 13.80 -4.87 18.45
C PRO A 30 14.80 -4.17 19.38
N ASN A 31 15.76 -3.40 18.84
CA ASN A 31 16.80 -2.73 19.60
C ASN A 31 16.34 -1.41 20.23
N LEU A 32 15.11 -0.96 19.93
CA LEU A 32 14.53 0.22 20.57
C LEU A 32 14.31 -0.02 22.06
N LYS A 33 14.75 0.94 22.89
CA LYS A 33 14.46 0.96 24.32
C LYS A 33 12.95 0.90 24.54
N ALA A 34 12.52 0.20 25.59
CA ALA A 34 11.10 0.02 25.88
C ALA A 34 10.36 1.36 26.01
N ALA A 35 10.95 2.34 26.69
CA ALA A 35 10.37 3.68 26.84
C ALA A 35 10.17 4.41 25.50
N ASP A 36 11.16 4.34 24.60
CA ASP A 36 11.08 4.97 23.27
C ASP A 36 9.99 4.29 22.43
N ARG A 37 9.94 2.95 22.47
CA ARG A 37 8.91 2.15 21.79
C ARG A 37 7.51 2.49 22.27
N GLU A 38 7.32 2.63 23.58
CA GLU A 38 6.05 3.02 24.17
C GLU A 38 5.64 4.44 23.74
N SER A 39 6.58 5.39 23.79
CA SER A 39 6.38 6.77 23.34
C SER A 39 5.96 6.84 21.87
N TYR A 40 6.69 6.18 20.97
CA TYR A 40 6.36 6.17 19.54
C TYR A 40 5.05 5.42 19.26
N THR A 41 4.75 4.36 20.00
CA THR A 41 3.45 3.68 19.90
C THR A 41 2.31 4.60 20.34
N ALA A 42 2.48 5.36 21.43
CA ALA A 42 1.50 6.33 21.89
C ALA A 42 1.28 7.43 20.84
N GLU A 43 2.35 7.96 20.24
CA GLU A 43 2.27 8.96 19.18
C GLU A 43 1.60 8.39 17.92
N LEU A 44 1.89 7.15 17.54
CA LEU A 44 1.22 6.47 16.43
C LEU A 44 -0.29 6.36 16.65
N MET A 45 -0.71 5.98 17.87
CA MET A 45 -2.14 5.90 18.20
C MET A 45 -2.79 7.28 18.22
N SER A 46 -2.09 8.29 18.73
CA SER A 46 -2.52 9.70 18.69
C SER A 46 -2.73 10.19 17.26
N ALA A 47 -1.76 9.94 16.38
CA ALA A 47 -1.83 10.30 14.97
C ALA A 47 -2.95 9.56 14.23
N ARG A 48 -3.19 8.27 14.51
CA ARG A 48 -4.33 7.52 13.96
C ARG A 48 -5.67 8.12 14.37
N ARG A 49 -5.82 8.51 15.65
CA ARG A 49 -7.02 9.22 16.12
C ARG A 49 -7.19 10.55 15.38
N ALA A 50 -6.11 11.29 15.14
CA ALA A 50 -6.16 12.52 14.35
C ALA A 50 -6.60 12.29 12.90
N VAL A 51 -6.18 11.20 12.25
CA VAL A 51 -6.69 10.81 10.91
C VAL A 51 -8.20 10.55 10.97
N SER A 52 -8.66 9.80 11.96
CA SER A 52 -10.09 9.54 12.16
C SER A 52 -10.89 10.82 12.40
N ALA A 53 -10.35 11.77 13.18
CA ALA A 53 -10.97 13.07 13.43
C ALA A 53 -11.04 13.92 12.14
N ALA A 54 -9.93 14.01 11.40
CA ALA A 54 -9.86 14.73 10.13
C ALA A 54 -10.86 14.20 9.10
N ASN A 55 -11.09 12.88 9.06
CA ASN A 55 -12.10 12.29 8.17
C ASN A 55 -13.53 12.76 8.43
N LYS A 56 -13.84 13.19 9.67
CA LYS A 56 -15.16 13.68 10.08
C LYS A 56 -15.40 15.16 9.77
N LEU A 57 -14.37 15.89 9.32
CA LEU A 57 -14.51 17.29 8.91
C LEU A 57 -15.39 17.39 7.66
N THR A 58 -16.25 18.39 7.62
CA THR A 58 -17.19 18.66 6.52
C THR A 58 -16.59 19.60 5.47
N SER A 59 -15.75 20.54 5.90
CA SER A 59 -15.00 21.44 5.03
C SER A 59 -13.93 20.67 4.24
N PRO A 60 -13.96 20.67 2.88
CA PRO A 60 -12.99 19.94 2.08
C PRO A 60 -11.55 20.43 2.24
N ALA A 61 -11.36 21.74 2.42
CA ALA A 61 -10.03 22.34 2.61
C ALA A 61 -9.42 21.92 3.95
N ASP A 62 -10.15 22.14 5.05
CA ASP A 62 -9.69 21.79 6.40
C ASP A 62 -9.45 20.28 6.52
N LYS A 63 -10.32 19.47 5.90
CA LYS A 63 -10.17 18.02 5.83
C LYS A 63 -8.87 17.61 5.16
N LYS A 64 -8.55 18.22 4.01
CA LYS A 64 -7.32 17.90 3.26
C LYS A 64 -6.08 18.18 4.10
N ASP A 65 -6.02 19.36 4.72
CA ASP A 65 -4.84 19.78 5.49
C ASP A 65 -4.70 18.99 6.78
N ALA A 66 -5.80 18.78 7.51
CA ALA A 66 -5.80 17.93 8.71
C ALA A 66 -5.38 16.49 8.40
N LEU A 67 -5.82 15.93 7.26
CA LEU A 67 -5.42 14.59 6.83
C LEU A 67 -3.94 14.54 6.45
N ALA A 68 -3.43 15.54 5.73
CA ALA A 68 -2.02 15.62 5.36
C ALA A 68 -1.13 15.64 6.61
N HIS A 69 -1.46 16.50 7.57
CA HIS A 69 -0.73 16.61 8.83
C HIS A 69 -0.79 15.32 9.66
N ALA A 70 -1.98 14.73 9.81
CA ALA A 70 -2.14 13.48 10.57
C ALA A 70 -1.40 12.30 9.91
N ARG A 71 -1.42 12.19 8.57
CA ARG A 71 -0.66 11.16 7.83
C ARG A 71 0.84 11.35 7.96
N ALA A 72 1.33 12.59 7.95
CA ALA A 72 2.74 12.89 8.18
C ALA A 72 3.19 12.43 9.58
N ARG A 73 2.37 12.67 10.60
CA ARG A 73 2.63 12.17 11.98
C ARG A 73 2.66 10.64 12.04
N VAL A 74 1.74 9.96 11.35
CA VAL A 74 1.75 8.49 11.26
C VAL A 74 3.04 8.00 10.61
N GLN A 75 3.46 8.61 9.51
CA GLN A 75 4.70 8.23 8.81
C GLN A 75 5.92 8.42 9.73
N LYS A 76 6.05 9.58 10.37
CA LYS A 76 7.15 9.89 11.29
C LYS A 76 7.22 8.91 12.47
N ALA A 77 6.07 8.58 13.07
CA ALA A 77 6.03 7.62 14.18
C ALA A 77 6.44 6.21 13.73
N LYS A 78 6.08 5.80 12.51
CA LYS A 78 6.48 4.50 11.95
C LYS A 78 7.95 4.42 11.57
N GLU A 79 8.52 5.52 11.08
CA GLU A 79 9.96 5.64 10.84
C GLU A 79 10.73 5.56 12.15
N ALA A 80 10.28 6.26 13.19
CA ALA A 80 10.88 6.18 14.52
C ALA A 80 10.79 4.78 15.16
N LEU A 81 9.74 4.02 14.86
CA LEU A 81 9.62 2.60 15.24
C LEU A 81 10.47 1.66 14.39
N GLY A 82 11.10 2.15 13.31
CA GLY A 82 11.87 1.34 12.37
C GLY A 82 11.01 0.52 11.40
N GLU A 83 9.68 0.65 11.43
CA GLU A 83 8.76 -0.02 10.49
C GLU A 83 8.88 0.54 9.06
N ARG A 84 9.45 1.74 8.92
CA ARG A 84 9.60 2.47 7.65
C ARG A 84 10.93 3.20 7.60
N GLY A 85 11.29 3.67 6.40
CA GLY A 85 12.54 4.40 6.18
C GLY A 85 13.74 3.47 6.04
N GLU A 86 14.88 3.91 6.52
CA GLU A 86 16.11 3.11 6.50
C GLU A 86 15.91 1.81 7.31
N PRO A 87 16.41 0.67 6.82
CA PRO A 87 16.38 -0.56 7.58
C PRO A 87 17.24 -0.44 8.84
N TRP A 88 16.77 -0.99 9.96
CA TRP A 88 17.50 -1.01 11.23
C TRP A 88 18.51 -2.17 11.34
N TRP A 89 18.58 -3.04 10.33
CA TRP A 89 19.58 -4.11 10.23
C TRP A 89 20.76 -3.67 9.35
N ASP A 90 21.92 -4.29 9.59
CA ASP A 90 23.15 -3.95 8.90
C ASP A 90 23.09 -4.36 7.41
N ALA A 91 23.39 -3.39 6.54
CA ALA A 91 23.50 -3.58 5.09
C ALA A 91 24.73 -4.40 4.69
N SER A 92 25.65 -4.68 5.62
CA SER A 92 26.80 -5.58 5.43
C SER A 92 26.36 -7.03 5.16
N GLN A 93 25.10 -7.36 5.43
CA GLN A 93 24.40 -8.52 4.84
C GLN A 93 24.15 -8.28 3.34
N LYS A 94 25.24 -8.24 2.57
CA LYS A 94 25.27 -8.02 1.12
C LYS A 94 24.24 -8.91 0.42
N GLY A 95 23.22 -8.27 -0.15
CA GLY A 95 22.27 -8.90 -1.06
C GLY A 95 20.83 -8.98 -0.56
N ALA A 96 20.54 -8.63 0.69
CA ALA A 96 19.15 -8.54 1.15
C ALA A 96 18.50 -7.25 0.64
N GLU A 97 17.74 -7.35 -0.45
CA GLU A 97 16.96 -6.23 -0.96
C GLU A 97 15.92 -5.81 0.10
N VAL A 98 15.73 -4.50 0.31
CA VAL A 98 14.67 -4.02 1.20
C VAL A 98 13.31 -4.25 0.52
N VAL A 99 12.59 -5.28 0.95
CA VAL A 99 11.32 -5.72 0.35
C VAL A 99 10.09 -5.34 1.18
N ASP A 100 10.13 -4.18 1.86
CA ASP A 100 8.98 -3.66 2.61
C ASP A 100 7.77 -3.40 1.70
N ARG A 101 6.59 -3.87 2.11
CA ARG A 101 5.33 -3.75 1.36
C ARG A 101 5.40 -4.39 -0.04
N LYS A 102 6.25 -5.39 -0.24
CA LYS A 102 6.25 -6.20 -1.45
C LYS A 102 5.46 -7.48 -1.26
N HIS A 103 4.94 -8.00 -2.37
CA HIS A 103 4.35 -9.33 -2.40
C HIS A 103 5.45 -10.37 -2.24
N VAL A 104 5.31 -11.30 -1.29
CA VAL A 104 6.34 -12.27 -0.89
C VAL A 104 6.92 -13.12 -2.05
N LYS A 105 6.12 -13.41 -3.08
CA LYS A 105 6.54 -14.17 -4.27
C LYS A 105 7.58 -13.46 -5.12
N ASN A 106 7.64 -12.13 -5.03
CA ASN A 106 8.57 -11.29 -5.79
C ASN A 106 9.80 -10.93 -4.94
N THR A 107 10.13 -11.76 -3.95
CA THR A 107 11.18 -11.47 -2.95
C THR A 107 11.96 -12.74 -2.63
N GLN A 108 13.11 -12.57 -1.97
CA GLN A 108 13.93 -13.66 -1.45
C GLN A 108 13.21 -14.61 -0.48
N TYR A 109 12.04 -14.21 0.04
CA TYR A 109 11.26 -15.01 0.98
C TYR A 109 10.17 -15.88 0.31
N ALA A 110 10.16 -15.99 -1.02
CA ALA A 110 9.17 -16.77 -1.76
C ALA A 110 9.11 -18.25 -1.33
N ALA A 111 10.26 -18.93 -1.33
CA ALA A 111 10.36 -20.35 -0.95
C ALA A 111 9.96 -20.60 0.52
N TRP A 112 10.34 -19.68 1.41
CA TRP A 112 9.91 -19.72 2.81
C TRP A 112 8.38 -19.62 2.94
N ALA A 113 7.75 -18.70 2.20
CA ALA A 113 6.30 -18.53 2.24
C ALA A 113 5.52 -19.71 1.63
N GLU A 114 6.09 -20.40 0.64
CA GLU A 114 5.53 -21.63 0.06
C GLU A 114 5.53 -22.76 1.09
N GLY A 115 6.63 -22.94 1.83
CA GLY A 115 6.69 -23.93 2.92
C GLY A 115 5.67 -23.68 4.05
N LEU A 116 5.25 -22.43 4.27
CA LEU A 116 4.17 -22.10 5.23
C LEU A 116 2.78 -22.54 4.75
N LEU A 117 2.55 -22.55 3.43
CA LEU A 117 1.30 -23.03 2.84
C LEU A 117 1.21 -24.56 2.88
N GLU A 118 2.33 -25.23 2.65
CA GLU A 118 2.45 -26.70 2.67
C GLU A 118 2.32 -27.27 4.09
N SER A 119 2.90 -26.58 5.09
CA SER A 119 2.84 -26.98 6.51
C SER A 119 1.50 -26.74 7.20
N GLY A 120 0.45 -26.35 6.46
CA GLY A 120 -0.90 -26.25 7.00
C GLY A 120 -1.10 -25.13 8.03
N THR A 121 -0.23 -24.12 8.07
CA THR A 121 -0.45 -22.90 8.88
C THR A 121 -1.50 -22.01 8.23
N GLN A 122 -2.65 -22.60 7.88
CA GLN A 122 -3.84 -21.89 7.41
C GLN A 122 -4.70 -21.50 8.61
N ASN A 123 -4.30 -20.46 9.35
CA ASN A 123 -5.27 -19.79 10.20
C ASN A 123 -5.97 -18.69 9.38
N SER A 124 -7.14 -19.04 8.85
CA SER A 124 -8.18 -18.13 8.34
C SER A 124 -7.78 -17.08 7.30
N ILE A 125 -7.03 -17.44 6.25
CA ILE A 125 -6.78 -16.51 5.15
C ILE A 125 -7.93 -16.63 4.16
N ARG A 126 -8.88 -15.69 4.24
CA ARG A 126 -9.97 -15.54 3.28
C ARG A 126 -9.39 -15.48 1.86
N ARG A 127 -9.56 -16.57 1.11
CA ARG A 127 -9.31 -16.63 -0.33
C ARG A 127 -10.12 -15.50 -0.97
N PRO A 128 -9.51 -14.53 -1.68
CA PRO A 128 -10.31 -13.62 -2.49
C PRO A 128 -11.07 -14.47 -3.50
N LYS A 129 -12.42 -14.39 -3.49
CA LYS A 129 -13.24 -15.04 -4.51
C LYS A 129 -12.79 -14.49 -5.86
N ARG A 130 -11.99 -15.25 -6.61
CA ARG A 130 -11.84 -15.05 -8.04
C ARG A 130 -13.25 -15.21 -8.61
N LYS A 131 -13.88 -14.11 -9.02
CA LYS A 131 -15.08 -14.19 -9.86
C LYS A 131 -14.57 -14.54 -11.25
N CYS A 132 -14.47 -15.84 -11.54
CA CYS A 132 -14.44 -16.31 -12.91
C CYS A 132 -15.74 -15.82 -13.54
N ARG A 133 -15.66 -14.83 -14.43
CA ARG A 133 -16.75 -14.53 -15.34
C ARG A 133 -16.44 -15.33 -16.60
N GLU A 134 -16.87 -16.57 -16.59
CA GLU A 134 -17.12 -17.31 -17.83
C GLU A 134 -18.21 -16.55 -18.58
N HIS A 135 -17.93 -16.20 -19.82
CA HIS A 135 -18.93 -16.01 -20.86
C HIS A 135 -18.23 -16.36 -22.17
N GLU A 136 -18.22 -17.66 -22.48
CA GLU A 136 -18.41 -18.08 -23.86
C GLU A 136 -19.81 -17.64 -24.29
N ALA A 137 -19.89 -17.00 -25.45
CA ALA A 137 -21.12 -16.94 -26.24
C ALA A 137 -20.69 -16.75 -27.69
N GLU A 138 -20.83 -17.87 -28.39
CA GLU A 138 -20.72 -18.11 -29.81
C GLU A 138 -21.74 -17.31 -30.64
N SER A 139 -21.39 -17.16 -31.93
CA SER A 139 -22.25 -16.88 -33.09
C SER A 139 -22.47 -15.42 -33.52
N ALA A 140 -21.92 -15.11 -34.70
CA ALA A 140 -22.29 -14.01 -35.60
C ALA A 140 -23.73 -14.21 -36.15
N PRO A 141 -24.41 -13.23 -36.82
CA PRO A 141 -23.93 -12.57 -38.05
C PRO A 141 -24.25 -11.05 -38.22
N GLU A 142 -23.49 -10.39 -39.10
CA GLU A 142 -23.82 -9.13 -39.81
C GLU A 142 -25.12 -9.28 -40.63
N PRO A 143 -25.98 -8.24 -40.87
CA PRO A 143 -25.59 -7.13 -41.74
C PRO A 143 -26.31 -5.75 -41.55
N GLY A 144 -25.64 -4.69 -42.02
CA GLY A 144 -26.24 -3.64 -42.88
C GLY A 144 -27.04 -2.51 -42.22
N GLY A 145 -26.58 -1.27 -42.40
CA GLY A 145 -27.39 -0.08 -42.10
C GLY A 145 -26.68 1.26 -42.32
N SER A 146 -26.88 1.84 -43.49
CA SER A 146 -26.44 3.17 -43.92
C SER A 146 -27.03 4.32 -43.08
N SER A 147 -26.26 5.38 -42.79
CA SER A 147 -26.57 6.79 -43.13
C SER A 147 -25.86 7.84 -42.25
N GLN A 148 -25.09 8.70 -42.93
CA GLN A 148 -25.05 10.18 -42.83
C GLN A 148 -24.69 10.83 -41.46
N ARG A 149 -23.50 11.43 -41.34
CA ARG A 149 -23.13 12.84 -41.65
C ARG A 149 -23.79 13.87 -40.72
N THR A 150 -22.97 14.51 -39.89
CA THR A 150 -22.91 15.97 -39.60
C THR A 150 -21.54 16.20 -38.91
N GLU A 151 -20.53 16.70 -39.63
CA GLU A 151 -20.10 18.11 -39.61
C GLU A 151 -19.75 18.63 -38.21
N GLU A 152 -18.50 18.38 -37.78
CA GLU A 152 -17.89 19.12 -36.66
C GLU A 152 -16.83 20.06 -37.24
N THR A 153 -17.04 21.34 -36.97
CA THR A 153 -16.32 22.49 -37.50
C THR A 153 -14.92 22.58 -36.91
N HIS A 154 -13.92 22.53 -37.79
CA HIS A 154 -12.51 22.75 -37.48
C HIS A 154 -12.26 24.23 -37.25
N ILE A 155 -12.03 24.64 -35.99
CA ILE A 155 -11.49 25.97 -35.67
C ILE A 155 -9.96 25.89 -35.77
N PRO A 156 -9.31 26.57 -36.72
CA PRO A 156 -7.86 26.63 -36.76
C PRO A 156 -7.30 27.54 -35.67
N LYS A 157 -6.32 27.01 -34.93
CA LYS A 157 -5.38 27.78 -34.12
C LYS A 157 -4.31 28.35 -35.05
N ASP A 158 -4.14 29.66 -35.03
CA ASP A 158 -2.88 30.37 -35.29
C ASP A 158 -3.17 31.89 -35.25
N ARG A 159 -2.26 32.83 -34.99
CA ARG A 159 -0.86 32.87 -34.60
C ARG A 159 -0.63 34.34 -34.22
N HIS A 160 0.19 34.57 -33.19
CA HIS A 160 1.23 35.60 -33.19
C HIS A 160 0.90 37.09 -33.48
N SER A 161 1.24 37.89 -32.46
CA SER A 161 2.34 38.88 -32.53
C SER A 161 2.00 40.36 -32.71
N LYS A 162 2.81 41.13 -31.96
CA LYS A 162 3.16 42.56 -32.05
C LYS A 162 2.22 43.50 -31.28
N ARG A 163 2.74 44.13 -30.21
CA ARG A 163 3.44 45.45 -30.19
C ARG A 163 2.36 46.54 -30.16
N THR A 164 2.26 47.38 -29.14
CA THR A 164 3.05 48.62 -28.97
C THR A 164 2.74 49.30 -27.63
N ARG A 165 3.76 49.99 -27.08
CA ARG A 165 3.71 50.99 -26.00
C ARG A 165 2.67 52.08 -26.25
N HIS A 166 2.13 52.69 -25.19
CA HIS A 166 2.41 54.07 -24.74
C HIS A 166 2.10 54.17 -23.24
#